data_AF-A0A291GLX2-F1
#
_entry.id   AF-A0A291GLX2-F1
#
_cell.length_a   1.000
_cell.length_b   1.000
_cell.length_c   1.000
_cell.angle_alpha   90.00
_cell.angle_beta   90.00
_cell.angle_gamma   90.00
#
_symmetry.space_group_name_H-M   'P 1'
#
loop_
_entity.id
_entity.type
_entity.pdbx_description
1 polymer ?
#
loop_
_entity_poly.entity_id
_entity_poly.type
_entity_poly.pdbx_seq_one_letter_code
_entity_poly.pdbx_strand_id
1 'polypeptide(L)'
;MRTASIARRTRSAMALVAGAALLGLTACGADTEETPSAPAASSDGGGTQEAEPDPVSEATSDGTEDAGGDDQDAQGDQSDGTDAAEGAGERTRIMLSTDLGLDDTSGEGALVLGSDALAALLADPFGGTADCEAELVLAPGAAPVHCLGPASIESTEPTQEWVAHVVMVPADSGFQDGSSVAVLFSTGTALPEEAEDLLDEDVTLTGLGFGSVYGMDPLSAEDVAAGTLQTLTSDNSYVPVDKMADWEDVTCEDGLDFAQFETVDCAATTADGTTWDLVVAPGTYVDNDQGLLVGIDRTSDD
;
A
#
# COMPACT_ATOMS: atom_id res chain seq x y z
N MET A 1 -0.34 -15.69 -33.98
CA MET A 1 -0.48 -14.46 -33.20
C MET A 1 -1.86 -13.91 -33.46
N ARG A 2 -2.78 -14.12 -32.51
CA ARG A 2 -4.12 -13.54 -32.50
C ARG A 2 -4.08 -12.43 -31.47
N THR A 3 -4.11 -11.20 -31.94
CA THR A 3 -4.22 -10.00 -31.11
C THR A 3 -5.65 -9.96 -30.58
N ALA A 4 -5.82 -10.18 -29.27
CA ALA A 4 -7.08 -9.91 -28.58
C ALA A 4 -6.94 -8.51 -27.99
N SER A 5 -7.60 -7.52 -28.58
CA SER A 5 -7.76 -6.21 -27.97
C SER A 5 -8.95 -6.27 -27.01
N ILE A 6 -8.71 -6.15 -25.70
CA ILE A 6 -9.77 -6.00 -24.71
C ILE A 6 -10.24 -4.54 -24.77
N ALA A 7 -11.55 -4.35 -24.91
CA ALA A 7 -12.16 -3.05 -25.20
C ALA A 7 -12.44 -2.28 -23.90
N ARG A 8 -11.97 -1.03 -23.81
CA ARG A 8 -12.37 -0.05 -22.80
C ARG A 8 -13.89 0.01 -22.66
N ARG A 9 -14.42 -0.31 -21.47
CA ARG A 9 -15.85 -0.21 -21.15
C ARG A 9 -16.22 1.24 -20.85
N THR A 10 -17.02 1.84 -21.72
CA THR A 10 -17.72 3.10 -21.46
C THR A 10 -18.83 2.86 -20.42
N ARG A 11 -18.66 3.42 -19.21
CA ARG A 11 -19.68 3.41 -18.13
C ARG A 11 -21.00 4.00 -18.65
N SER A 12 -22.04 3.17 -18.72
CA SER A 12 -23.40 3.58 -19.07
C SER A 12 -24.19 3.85 -17.80
N ALA A 13 -24.51 5.11 -17.53
CA ALA A 13 -25.32 5.54 -16.40
C ALA A 13 -26.73 4.92 -16.45
N MET A 14 -27.05 4.05 -15.49
CA MET A 14 -28.42 3.64 -15.22
C MET A 14 -28.98 4.44 -14.03
N ALA A 15 -30.06 5.17 -14.29
CA ALA A 15 -30.84 5.87 -13.29
C ALA A 15 -31.62 4.88 -12.42
N LEU A 16 -31.38 4.90 -11.12
CA LEU A 16 -32.11 4.10 -10.13
C LEU A 16 -33.44 4.77 -9.75
N VAL A 17 -34.52 4.03 -9.99
CA VAL A 17 -35.90 4.37 -9.62
C VAL A 17 -36.16 3.86 -8.19
N ALA A 18 -36.67 4.76 -7.34
CA ALA A 18 -37.09 4.50 -5.98
C ALA A 18 -38.22 3.46 -5.89
N GLY A 19 -38.11 2.53 -4.94
CA GLY A 19 -39.17 1.57 -4.59
C GLY A 19 -39.10 1.21 -3.11
N ALA A 20 -39.93 1.83 -2.30
CA ALA A 20 -40.15 1.48 -0.89
C ALA A 20 -40.97 0.19 -0.77
N ALA A 21 -40.57 -0.72 0.13
CA ALA A 21 -41.46 -1.70 0.73
C ALA A 21 -40.99 -2.08 2.14
N LEU A 22 -41.91 -1.93 3.10
CA LEU A 22 -41.79 -2.21 4.52
C LEU A 22 -42.19 -3.67 4.86
N LEU A 23 -41.75 -4.11 6.04
CA LEU A 23 -42.31 -5.11 6.98
C LEU A 23 -41.70 -6.52 7.01
N GLY A 24 -41.30 -6.95 8.23
CA GLY A 24 -41.33 -8.37 8.62
C GLY A 24 -40.47 -8.77 9.83
N LEU A 25 -40.90 -8.47 11.05
CA LEU A 25 -40.39 -9.02 12.33
C LEU A 25 -40.69 -10.53 12.50
N THR A 26 -39.72 -11.32 13.02
CA THR A 26 -39.85 -12.46 13.97
C THR A 26 -38.43 -12.93 14.37
N ALA A 27 -37.90 -12.78 15.59
CA ALA A 27 -38.24 -13.33 16.92
C ALA A 27 -37.72 -14.78 17.22
N CYS A 28 -36.92 -14.86 18.31
CA CYS A 28 -36.62 -16.02 19.21
C CYS A 28 -35.86 -17.23 18.62
N GLY A 29 -34.66 -17.60 19.12
CA GLY A 29 -34.36 -18.20 20.45
C GLY A 29 -33.78 -19.61 20.19
N ALA A 30 -32.88 -20.24 20.94
CA ALA A 30 -32.32 -20.04 22.27
C ALA A 30 -30.92 -20.70 22.33
N ASP A 31 -30.01 -20.06 23.04
CA ASP A 31 -28.72 -20.62 23.48
C ASP A 31 -28.89 -21.83 24.39
N THR A 32 -28.10 -22.87 24.15
CA THR A 32 -27.92 -24.04 25.02
C THR A 32 -26.51 -23.99 25.59
N GLU A 33 -26.40 -23.81 26.90
CA GLU A 33 -25.20 -24.08 27.69
C GLU A 33 -24.93 -25.59 27.73
N GLU A 34 -23.71 -26.04 27.46
CA GLU A 34 -23.08 -27.15 28.20
C GLU A 34 -21.56 -26.93 28.29
N THR A 35 -21.08 -27.01 29.53
CA THR A 35 -19.71 -26.79 29.99
C THR A 35 -18.90 -28.12 29.95
N PRO A 36 -17.73 -28.22 30.61
CA PRO A 36 -16.37 -28.19 30.08
C PRO A 36 -15.72 -29.58 29.88
N SER A 37 -14.56 -29.61 29.23
CA SER A 37 -13.54 -30.65 29.50
C SER A 37 -12.13 -30.09 29.26
N ALA A 38 -11.37 -29.98 30.35
CA ALA A 38 -9.92 -29.82 30.37
C ALA A 38 -9.23 -31.21 30.32
N PRO A 39 -7.92 -31.31 30.54
CA PRO A 39 -6.82 -31.05 29.61
C PRO A 39 -6.08 -32.35 29.25
N ALA A 40 -5.24 -32.32 28.22
CA ALA A 40 -4.20 -33.33 28.04
C ALA A 40 -2.83 -32.65 27.87
N ALA A 41 -1.90 -33.10 28.70
CA ALA A 41 -0.54 -32.62 28.82
C ALA A 41 0.42 -33.35 27.89
N SER A 42 1.56 -32.68 27.67
CA SER A 42 2.92 -33.22 27.76
C SER A 42 3.78 -33.30 26.49
N SER A 43 5.00 -32.80 26.73
CA SER A 43 6.32 -33.15 26.17
C SER A 43 6.78 -32.39 24.93
N ASP A 44 7.77 -31.51 25.05
CA ASP A 44 9.23 -31.69 25.35
C ASP A 44 10.06 -31.99 24.09
N GLY A 45 11.08 -31.16 23.88
CA GLY A 45 12.14 -31.30 22.87
C GLY A 45 12.33 -29.98 22.12
N GLY A 46 13.25 -29.08 22.47
CA GLY A 46 14.63 -29.33 22.90
C GLY A 46 15.54 -29.34 21.66
N GLY A 47 15.95 -28.16 21.18
CA GLY A 47 16.84 -28.01 20.03
C GLY A 47 17.58 -26.68 20.11
N THR A 48 18.69 -26.67 20.84
CA THR A 48 19.61 -25.53 20.93
C THR A 48 20.55 -25.55 19.72
N GLN A 49 20.67 -24.39 19.09
CA GLN A 49 21.56 -24.08 17.98
C GLN A 49 23.03 -24.08 18.45
N GLU A 50 23.91 -24.74 17.70
CA GLU A 50 25.35 -24.46 17.73
C GLU A 50 25.78 -24.01 16.32
N ALA A 51 26.52 -22.91 16.32
CA ALA A 51 26.98 -22.16 15.17
C ALA A 51 28.24 -22.77 14.56
N GLU A 52 28.32 -22.75 13.24
CA GLU A 52 29.57 -22.91 12.49
C GLU A 52 29.74 -21.71 11.54
N PRO A 53 30.76 -20.86 11.71
CA PRO A 53 31.24 -19.96 10.68
C PRO A 53 32.54 -20.49 10.05
N ASP A 54 32.64 -20.31 8.73
CA ASP A 54 33.84 -20.07 7.88
C ASP A 54 33.72 -20.79 6.52
N PRO A 55 34.12 -20.15 5.39
CA PRO A 55 35.51 -19.71 5.20
C PRO A 55 35.74 -18.38 4.47
N VAL A 56 36.61 -17.54 5.03
CA VAL A 56 37.35 -16.52 4.26
C VAL A 56 38.67 -17.12 3.76
N SER A 57 38.85 -17.13 2.43
CA SER A 57 40.12 -17.44 1.78
C SER A 57 40.80 -16.16 1.31
N GLU A 58 42.05 -16.00 1.71
CA GLU A 58 42.99 -14.97 1.28
C GLU A 58 43.35 -15.14 -0.20
N ALA A 59 43.37 -14.05 -0.96
CA ALA A 59 44.09 -13.97 -2.23
C ALA A 59 44.82 -12.61 -2.31
N THR A 60 46.14 -12.72 -2.19
CA THR A 60 47.16 -11.72 -2.46
C THR A 60 47.18 -11.30 -3.93
N SER A 61 47.43 -10.01 -4.21
CA SER A 61 48.17 -9.62 -5.41
C SER A 61 48.79 -8.23 -5.27
N ASP A 62 50.12 -8.22 -5.19
CA ASP A 62 51.01 -7.08 -5.42
C ASP A 62 50.98 -6.61 -6.89
N GLY A 63 51.22 -5.32 -7.14
CA GLY A 63 51.34 -4.79 -8.51
C GLY A 63 51.57 -3.27 -8.65
N THR A 64 52.66 -2.77 -8.09
CA THR A 64 53.68 -1.84 -8.64
C THR A 64 53.35 -0.83 -9.79
N GLU A 65 53.70 0.44 -9.50
CA GLU A 65 54.27 1.54 -10.33
C GLU A 65 53.45 2.41 -11.31
N ASP A 66 53.32 3.69 -10.93
CA ASP A 66 54.00 4.89 -11.49
C ASP A 66 53.72 5.34 -12.95
N ALA A 67 53.10 6.52 -13.09
CA ALA A 67 53.52 7.60 -14.02
C ALA A 67 52.59 8.83 -13.92
N GLY A 68 53.19 10.01 -13.77
CA GLY A 68 52.50 11.29 -13.63
C GLY A 68 51.96 11.92 -14.93
N GLY A 69 51.33 13.09 -14.78
CA GLY A 69 50.89 13.93 -15.89
C GLY A 69 50.05 15.14 -15.44
N ASP A 70 50.75 16.26 -15.23
CA ASP A 70 50.38 17.68 -15.42
C ASP A 70 48.94 18.20 -15.23
N ASP A 71 48.85 19.16 -14.30
CA ASP A 71 48.31 20.51 -14.45
C ASP A 71 47.22 20.76 -15.52
N GLN A 72 46.04 21.16 -15.04
CA GLN A 72 45.39 22.37 -15.54
C GLN A 72 44.35 22.92 -14.57
N ASP A 73 44.69 24.08 -14.03
CA ASP A 73 43.79 25.04 -13.40
C ASP A 73 42.66 25.44 -14.36
N ALA A 74 41.42 25.23 -13.94
CA ALA A 74 40.26 25.95 -14.47
C ALA A 74 39.41 26.44 -13.28
N GLN A 75 39.83 27.55 -12.70
CA GLN A 75 38.98 28.37 -11.84
C GLN A 75 37.92 29.05 -12.73
N GLY A 76 36.77 28.39 -12.85
CA GLY A 76 35.53 28.98 -13.33
C GLY A 76 34.80 29.60 -12.15
N ASP A 77 34.83 30.92 -12.12
CA ASP A 77 34.18 31.81 -11.17
C ASP A 77 32.65 31.67 -11.18
N GLN A 78 32.08 31.98 -10.02
CA GLN A 78 30.74 31.69 -9.54
C GLN A 78 29.65 32.32 -10.41
N SER A 79 28.64 31.53 -10.79
CA SER A 79 27.32 32.05 -11.15
C SER A 79 26.36 31.72 -10.01
N ASP A 80 25.76 32.79 -9.48
CA ASP A 80 24.89 32.82 -8.33
C ASP A 80 23.81 31.72 -8.35
N GLY A 81 23.70 31.07 -7.19
CA GLY A 81 22.66 30.12 -6.86
C GLY A 81 21.28 30.74 -7.01
N THR A 82 20.57 30.25 -8.00
CA THR A 82 19.14 30.00 -7.89
C THR A 82 18.97 28.51 -8.17
N ASP A 83 19.25 27.71 -7.14
CA ASP A 83 18.76 26.33 -7.05
C ASP A 83 17.24 26.36 -6.92
N ALA A 84 16.57 26.73 -8.00
CA ALA A 84 15.28 26.15 -8.31
C ALA A 84 15.61 24.77 -8.89
N ALA A 85 15.84 23.80 -8.00
CA ALA A 85 15.84 22.39 -8.34
C ALA A 85 14.39 21.98 -8.67
N GLU A 86 13.85 22.48 -9.77
CA GLU A 86 12.71 21.87 -10.44
C GLU A 86 13.28 20.82 -11.39
N GLY A 87 13.12 19.52 -11.07
CA GLY A 87 13.37 18.46 -12.06
C GLY A 87 13.99 17.14 -11.58
N ALA A 88 14.09 16.88 -10.29
CA ALA A 88 14.20 15.51 -9.77
C ALA A 88 13.05 15.33 -8.78
N GLY A 89 11.89 14.94 -9.31
CA GLY A 89 10.64 14.85 -8.55
C GLY A 89 10.84 14.07 -7.26
N GLU A 90 10.47 14.67 -6.14
CA GLU A 90 10.39 13.93 -4.88
C GLU A 90 9.41 12.78 -5.11
N ARG A 91 9.87 11.53 -4.92
CA ARG A 91 9.03 10.35 -5.13
C ARG A 91 7.80 10.44 -4.24
N THR A 92 6.63 10.15 -4.80
CA THR A 92 5.39 10.08 -4.03
C THR A 92 5.53 8.99 -2.96
N ARG A 93 5.39 9.39 -1.70
CA ARG A 93 5.38 8.49 -0.54
C ARG A 93 3.94 8.23 -0.13
N ILE A 94 3.68 7.05 0.40
CA ILE A 94 2.34 6.64 0.80
C ILE A 94 2.32 6.17 2.26
N MET A 95 1.16 6.29 2.88
CA MET A 95 0.88 5.72 4.19
C MET A 95 -0.55 5.22 4.23
N LEU A 96 -0.71 3.92 4.42
CA LEU A 96 -2.02 3.30 4.63
C LEU A 96 -2.30 3.18 6.13
N SER A 97 -3.40 3.75 6.58
CA SER A 97 -3.87 3.70 7.97
C SER A 97 -5.22 2.97 8.02
N THR A 98 -5.24 1.82 8.71
CA THR A 98 -6.43 0.96 8.86
C THR A 98 -7.08 1.09 10.24
N ASP A 99 -6.31 1.40 11.28
CA ASP A 99 -6.83 1.71 12.61
C ASP A 99 -7.16 3.21 12.70
N LEU A 100 -8.43 3.53 12.45
CA LEU A 100 -8.92 4.92 12.47
C LEU A 100 -9.29 5.41 13.88
N GLY A 101 -9.20 4.55 14.91
CA GLY A 101 -9.55 4.92 16.29
C GLY A 101 -11.02 5.33 16.47
N LEU A 102 -11.92 4.86 15.60
CA LEU A 102 -13.35 5.17 15.64
C LEU A 102 -14.08 4.13 16.47
N ASP A 103 -14.78 4.57 17.52
CA ASP A 103 -15.73 3.73 18.22
C ASP A 103 -17.00 3.55 17.36
N ASP A 104 -17.53 2.32 17.26
CA ASP A 104 -18.76 1.92 16.51
C ASP A 104 -20.06 2.66 16.89
N THR A 105 -19.97 3.76 17.64
CA THR A 105 -21.10 4.56 18.12
C THR A 105 -21.40 5.74 17.18
N SER A 106 -21.57 5.44 15.89
CA SER A 106 -21.92 6.46 14.89
C SER A 106 -23.42 6.75 14.95
N GLY A 107 -23.79 8.01 15.27
CA GLY A 107 -25.17 8.50 15.15
C GLY A 107 -25.66 8.50 13.70
N GLU A 108 -26.94 8.85 13.48
CA GLU A 108 -27.51 8.99 12.13
C GLU A 108 -26.73 10.03 11.29
N GLY A 109 -25.82 9.57 10.44
CA GLY A 109 -24.99 10.40 9.57
C GLY A 109 -23.89 9.59 8.87
N ALA A 110 -23.26 10.18 7.84
CA ALA A 110 -22.03 9.61 7.29
C ALA A 110 -20.94 9.61 8.37
N LEU A 111 -20.14 8.56 8.42
CA LEU A 111 -19.00 8.48 9.31
C LEU A 111 -17.97 9.55 8.88
N VAL A 112 -17.44 10.31 9.83
CA VAL A 112 -16.50 11.40 9.54
C VAL A 112 -15.32 11.31 10.51
N LEU A 113 -14.13 11.50 9.98
CA LEU A 113 -12.90 11.66 10.74
C LEU A 113 -12.56 13.14 10.84
N GLY A 114 -12.67 13.70 12.06
CA GLY A 114 -12.38 15.12 12.30
C GLY A 114 -10.93 15.49 11.97
N SER A 115 -10.69 16.75 11.61
CA SER A 115 -9.36 17.25 11.20
C SER A 115 -8.26 16.93 12.21
N ASP A 116 -8.52 17.08 13.51
CA ASP A 116 -7.56 16.79 14.58
C ASP A 116 -7.21 15.29 14.65
N ALA A 117 -8.20 14.41 14.43
CA ALA A 117 -8.00 12.97 14.43
C ALA A 117 -7.25 12.52 13.16
N LEU A 118 -7.60 13.08 12.00
CA LEU A 118 -6.89 12.84 10.75
C LEU A 118 -5.43 13.30 10.83
N ALA A 119 -5.18 14.48 11.39
CA ALA A 119 -3.83 14.99 11.64
C ALA A 119 -3.06 14.10 12.62
N ALA A 120 -3.70 13.61 13.68
CA ALA A 120 -3.08 12.67 14.61
C ALA A 120 -2.68 11.36 13.91
N LEU A 121 -3.55 10.78 13.05
CA LEU A 121 -3.21 9.60 12.26
C LEU A 121 -1.98 9.84 11.38
N LEU A 122 -1.91 11.01 10.70
CA LEU A 122 -0.75 11.37 9.88
C LEU A 122 0.53 11.52 10.70
N ALA A 123 0.45 12.10 11.89
CA ALA A 123 1.62 12.44 12.70
C ALA A 123 2.16 11.28 13.55
N ASP A 124 1.30 10.33 13.94
CA ASP A 124 1.61 9.25 14.88
C ASP A 124 2.89 8.49 14.56
N PRO A 125 3.10 7.96 13.33
CA PRO A 125 4.28 7.13 13.05
C PRO A 125 5.58 7.93 13.04
N PHE A 126 5.52 9.25 12.91
CA PHE A 126 6.69 10.12 12.92
C PHE A 126 7.00 10.70 14.30
N GLY A 127 6.07 10.59 15.28
CA GLY A 127 6.20 11.21 16.60
C GLY A 127 6.20 12.75 16.57
N GLY A 128 5.56 13.34 15.55
CA GLY A 128 5.54 14.78 15.29
C GLY A 128 4.16 15.42 15.47
N THR A 129 3.92 16.48 14.71
CA THR A 129 2.59 17.12 14.60
C THR A 129 2.19 17.23 13.14
N ALA A 130 0.90 17.19 12.85
CA ALA A 130 0.34 17.52 11.56
C ALA A 130 -0.86 18.47 11.73
N ASP A 131 -1.32 19.05 10.65
CA ASP A 131 -2.52 19.88 10.54
C ASP A 131 -3.27 19.53 9.25
N CYS A 132 -4.59 19.44 9.30
CA CYS A 132 -5.41 19.08 8.15
C CYS A 132 -6.47 20.15 7.91
N GLU A 133 -6.67 20.54 6.66
CA GLU A 133 -7.53 21.68 6.31
C GLU A 133 -9.01 21.46 6.59
N ALA A 134 -9.44 20.19 6.64
CA ALA A 134 -10.83 19.79 6.81
C ALA A 134 -10.97 18.43 7.49
N GLU A 135 -12.22 18.06 7.79
CA GLU A 135 -12.61 16.71 8.17
C GLU A 135 -12.75 15.81 6.93
N LEU A 136 -12.46 14.51 7.08
CA LEU A 136 -12.58 13.52 6.01
C LEU A 136 -13.88 12.74 6.18
N VAL A 137 -14.75 12.80 5.17
CA VAL A 137 -15.96 11.97 5.10
C VAL A 137 -15.54 10.55 4.70
N LEU A 138 -15.80 9.57 5.56
CA LEU A 138 -15.40 8.17 5.36
C LEU A 138 -16.41 7.43 4.48
N ALA A 139 -16.46 7.81 3.22
CA ALA A 139 -17.27 7.18 2.19
C ALA A 139 -16.47 7.05 0.89
N PRO A 140 -16.67 5.98 0.09
CA PRO A 140 -16.07 5.87 -1.23
C PRO A 140 -16.37 7.09 -2.10
N GLY A 141 -15.36 7.57 -2.83
CA GLY A 141 -15.47 8.76 -3.69
C GLY A 141 -15.58 10.09 -2.94
N ALA A 142 -15.35 10.12 -1.62
CA ALA A 142 -15.24 11.37 -0.87
C ALA A 142 -14.08 12.22 -1.41
N ALA A 143 -14.23 13.54 -1.30
CA ALA A 143 -13.18 14.45 -1.72
C ALA A 143 -11.92 14.27 -0.83
N PRO A 144 -10.72 14.31 -1.40
CA PRO A 144 -9.49 14.23 -0.64
C PRO A 144 -9.31 15.46 0.27
N VAL A 145 -8.59 15.29 1.37
CA VAL A 145 -8.28 16.35 2.33
C VAL A 145 -6.78 16.64 2.32
N HIS A 146 -6.42 17.92 2.20
CA HIS A 146 -5.03 18.35 2.29
C HIS A 146 -4.58 18.50 3.74
N CYS A 147 -3.35 18.07 4.01
CA CYS A 147 -2.71 18.16 5.31
C CYS A 147 -1.25 18.63 5.18
N LEU A 148 -0.75 19.26 6.22
CA LEU A 148 0.67 19.51 6.44
C LEU A 148 1.15 18.58 7.56
N GLY A 149 2.14 17.74 7.26
CA GLY A 149 2.63 16.73 8.18
C GLY A 149 4.15 16.63 8.18
N PRO A 150 4.70 15.75 9.04
CA PRO A 150 6.12 15.46 9.08
C PRO A 150 6.62 14.94 7.73
N ALA A 151 7.87 15.26 7.41
CA ALA A 151 8.54 14.66 6.26
C ALA A 151 9.15 13.30 6.63
N SER A 152 9.61 13.11 7.87
CA SER A 152 10.18 11.84 8.34
C SER A 152 10.24 11.82 9.87
N ILE A 153 10.65 10.70 10.45
CA ILE A 153 10.92 10.59 11.90
C ILE A 153 12.06 11.53 12.37
N GLU A 154 12.95 11.92 11.46
CA GLU A 154 14.03 12.87 11.73
C GLU A 154 13.59 14.33 11.54
N SER A 155 12.52 14.56 10.78
CA SER A 155 11.95 15.87 10.46
C SER A 155 10.46 15.90 10.82
N THR A 156 10.20 16.08 12.11
CA THR A 156 8.88 15.95 12.75
C THR A 156 8.01 17.19 12.68
N GLU A 157 8.51 18.29 12.12
CA GLU A 157 7.76 19.53 11.89
C GLU A 157 6.79 19.38 10.69
N PRO A 158 5.59 20.00 10.72
CA PRO A 158 4.58 19.87 9.67
C PRO A 158 4.91 20.73 8.45
N THR A 159 5.93 20.32 7.68
CA THR A 159 6.41 21.06 6.51
C THR A 159 6.13 20.37 5.20
N GLN A 160 5.77 19.08 5.23
CA GLN A 160 5.48 18.29 4.04
C GLN A 160 3.98 18.37 3.72
N GLU A 161 3.64 18.64 2.46
CA GLU A 161 2.26 18.49 1.98
C GLU A 161 1.91 17.02 1.83
N TRP A 162 0.72 16.66 2.34
CA TRP A 162 0.10 15.36 2.26
C TRP A 162 -1.35 15.49 1.80
N VAL A 163 -1.87 14.46 1.16
CA VAL A 163 -3.27 14.36 0.76
C VAL A 163 -3.83 13.06 1.30
N ALA A 164 -4.93 13.15 2.04
CA ALA A 164 -5.66 12.01 2.59
C ALA A 164 -6.79 11.60 1.66
N HIS A 165 -6.79 10.32 1.28
CA HIS A 165 -7.81 9.67 0.46
C HIS A 165 -8.53 8.60 1.26
N VAL A 166 -9.84 8.47 1.04
CA VAL A 166 -10.60 7.31 1.53
C VAL A 166 -10.34 6.14 0.58
N VAL A 167 -9.98 5.00 1.14
CA VAL A 167 -9.76 3.77 0.38
C VAL A 167 -10.47 2.60 1.08
N MET A 168 -10.66 1.51 0.34
CA MET A 168 -11.22 0.29 0.88
C MET A 168 -10.10 -0.71 1.13
N VAL A 169 -10.21 -1.47 2.22
CA VAL A 169 -9.35 -2.62 2.51
C VAL A 169 -10.22 -3.84 2.75
N PRO A 170 -9.72 -5.07 2.57
CA PRO A 170 -10.48 -6.26 2.91
C PRO A 170 -10.89 -6.24 4.38
N ALA A 171 -12.08 -6.76 4.71
CA ALA A 171 -12.46 -6.95 6.11
C ALA A 171 -11.52 -7.98 6.77
N ASP A 172 -11.28 -7.84 8.08
CA ASP A 172 -10.37 -8.73 8.84
C ASP A 172 -10.75 -10.21 8.75
N SER A 173 -12.04 -10.50 8.54
CA SER A 173 -12.57 -11.86 8.39
C SER A 173 -12.51 -12.41 6.96
N GLY A 174 -12.10 -11.59 5.98
CA GLY A 174 -11.82 -11.97 4.60
C GLY A 174 -12.71 -11.26 3.57
N PHE A 175 -12.41 -11.46 2.27
CA PHE A 175 -13.15 -10.83 1.17
C PHE A 175 -14.67 -11.08 1.23
N GLN A 176 -15.10 -12.25 1.68
CA GLN A 176 -16.51 -12.66 1.70
C GLN A 176 -17.38 -11.81 2.64
N ASP A 177 -16.76 -11.18 3.65
CA ASP A 177 -17.47 -10.35 4.62
C ASP A 177 -17.48 -8.86 4.24
N GLY A 178 -16.98 -8.53 3.05
CA GLY A 178 -16.97 -7.18 2.50
C GLY A 178 -15.64 -6.47 2.73
N SER A 179 -15.70 -5.15 2.83
CA SER A 179 -14.56 -4.26 2.95
C SER A 179 -14.74 -3.31 4.12
N SER A 180 -13.61 -2.88 4.67
CA SER A 180 -13.52 -1.85 5.70
C SER A 180 -12.95 -0.56 5.10
N VAL A 181 -13.32 0.57 5.68
CA VAL A 181 -12.77 1.87 5.27
C VAL A 181 -11.40 2.07 5.91
N ALA A 182 -10.45 2.57 5.12
CA ALA A 182 -9.12 2.99 5.56
C ALA A 182 -8.77 4.36 4.96
N VAL A 183 -7.66 4.94 5.41
CA VAL A 183 -7.14 6.21 4.89
C VAL A 183 -5.77 5.99 4.25
N LEU A 184 -5.63 6.38 3.00
CA LEU A 184 -4.36 6.43 2.28
C LEU A 184 -3.88 7.88 2.23
N PHE A 185 -2.73 8.16 2.83
CA PHE A 185 -2.06 9.44 2.68
C PHE A 185 -1.01 9.34 1.57
N SER A 186 -0.93 10.34 0.70
CA SER A 186 0.12 10.49 -0.31
C SER A 186 0.81 11.85 -0.18
N THR A 187 2.14 11.91 -0.33
CA THR A 187 2.85 13.20 -0.31
C THR A 187 2.65 13.98 -1.60
N GLY A 188 2.65 15.32 -1.48
CA GLY A 188 2.57 16.23 -2.62
C GLY A 188 1.12 16.53 -2.99
N THR A 189 0.79 16.43 -4.27
CA THR A 189 -0.56 16.62 -4.78
C THR A 189 -1.39 15.34 -4.64
N ALA A 190 -2.70 15.44 -4.89
CA ALA A 190 -3.56 14.25 -4.97
C ALA A 190 -2.97 13.20 -5.92
N LEU A 191 -3.37 11.94 -5.73
CA LEU A 191 -2.97 10.85 -6.63
C LEU A 191 -3.20 11.25 -8.10
N PRO A 192 -2.25 10.94 -9.00
CA PRO A 192 -2.40 11.22 -10.41
C PRO A 192 -3.59 10.44 -10.99
N GLU A 193 -4.15 10.92 -12.12
CA GLU A 193 -5.33 10.31 -12.76
C GLU A 193 -5.13 8.81 -13.03
N GLU A 194 -3.89 8.41 -13.34
CA GLU A 194 -3.48 7.03 -13.59
C GLU A 194 -3.51 6.13 -12.34
N ALA A 195 -3.58 6.71 -11.14
CA ALA A 195 -3.66 5.99 -9.88
C ALA A 195 -5.04 6.12 -9.20
N GLU A 196 -6.01 6.78 -9.84
CA GLU A 196 -7.39 6.90 -9.33
C GLU A 196 -8.09 5.54 -9.24
N ASP A 197 -7.69 4.55 -10.04
CA ASP A 197 -8.24 3.19 -10.00
C ASP A 197 -8.04 2.53 -8.61
N LEU A 198 -7.04 2.94 -7.83
CA LEU A 198 -6.84 2.50 -6.45
C LEU A 198 -7.92 3.02 -5.48
N LEU A 199 -8.69 4.03 -5.89
CA LEU A 199 -9.73 4.68 -5.09
C LEU A 199 -11.14 4.18 -5.45
N ASP A 200 -11.26 3.30 -6.46
CA ASP A 200 -12.55 2.74 -6.86
C ASP A 200 -13.17 1.91 -5.73
N GLU A 201 -14.51 1.96 -5.61
CA GLU A 201 -15.24 1.35 -4.49
C GLU A 201 -15.16 -0.19 -4.44
N ASP A 202 -14.90 -0.81 -5.60
CA ASP A 202 -14.75 -2.25 -5.77
C ASP A 202 -13.30 -2.74 -5.60
N VAL A 203 -12.34 -1.82 -5.45
CA VAL A 203 -10.93 -2.13 -5.30
C VAL A 203 -10.56 -2.09 -3.81
N THR A 204 -10.00 -3.20 -3.31
CA THR A 204 -9.48 -3.26 -1.95
C THR A 204 -7.96 -3.28 -1.92
N LEU A 205 -7.36 -2.51 -1.04
CA LEU A 205 -5.92 -2.32 -0.97
C LEU A 205 -5.24 -3.27 0.00
N THR A 206 -4.08 -3.78 -0.41
CA THR A 206 -3.03 -4.34 0.45
C THR A 206 -1.68 -3.77 0.02
N GLY A 207 -0.62 -4.06 0.77
CA GLY A 207 0.70 -3.54 0.46
C GLY A 207 1.80 -4.22 1.23
N LEU A 208 3.02 -4.17 0.70
CA LEU A 208 4.21 -4.71 1.36
C LEU A 208 5.43 -3.84 1.06
N GLY A 209 6.22 -3.54 2.10
CA GLY A 209 7.56 -2.96 1.97
C GLY A 209 8.62 -4.03 1.70
N PHE A 210 9.54 -3.76 0.76
CA PHE A 210 10.60 -4.68 0.33
C PHE A 210 12.01 -4.19 0.70
N GLY A 211 12.10 -2.99 1.27
CA GLY A 211 13.36 -2.36 1.64
C GLY A 211 13.74 -1.18 0.75
N SER A 212 14.62 -0.32 1.27
CA SER A 212 15.03 0.94 0.61
C SER A 212 15.69 0.82 -0.78
N VAL A 213 16.21 -0.37 -1.14
CA VAL A 213 16.86 -0.59 -2.46
C VAL A 213 15.89 -1.08 -3.53
N TYR A 214 14.68 -1.50 -3.15
CA TYR A 214 13.67 -1.95 -4.09
C TYR A 214 13.17 -0.76 -4.93
N GLY A 215 12.99 -0.94 -6.24
CA GLY A 215 12.59 0.16 -7.12
C GLY A 215 13.63 1.29 -7.28
N MET A 216 14.89 1.09 -6.87
CA MET A 216 15.97 2.05 -7.18
C MET A 216 16.18 2.18 -8.70
N ASP A 217 16.07 1.06 -9.41
CA ASP A 217 15.97 0.97 -10.86
C ASP A 217 14.53 0.55 -11.24
N PRO A 218 14.04 0.91 -12.45
CA PRO A 218 12.75 0.44 -12.93
C PRO A 218 12.67 -1.09 -12.93
N LEU A 219 11.54 -1.61 -12.46
CA LEU A 219 11.27 -3.03 -12.40
C LEU A 219 10.74 -3.55 -13.73
N SER A 220 11.16 -4.76 -14.12
CA SER A 220 10.55 -5.45 -15.25
C SER A 220 9.16 -5.99 -14.88
N ALA A 221 8.32 -6.31 -15.87
CA ALA A 221 7.01 -6.91 -15.63
C ALA A 221 7.09 -8.22 -14.81
N GLU A 222 8.15 -9.01 -15.02
CA GLU A 222 8.41 -10.25 -14.27
C GLU A 222 8.76 -9.95 -12.80
N ASP A 223 9.53 -8.89 -12.53
CA ASP A 223 9.89 -8.48 -11.17
C ASP A 223 8.69 -7.88 -10.42
N VAL A 224 7.84 -7.11 -11.12
CA VAL A 224 6.58 -6.59 -10.56
C VAL A 224 5.64 -7.74 -10.22
N ALA A 225 5.48 -8.71 -11.11
CA ALA A 225 4.67 -9.91 -10.86
C ALA A 225 5.17 -10.69 -9.63
N ALA A 226 6.47 -10.94 -9.53
CA ALA A 226 7.07 -11.62 -8.39
C ALA A 226 6.87 -10.85 -7.07
N GLY A 227 7.08 -9.53 -7.08
CA GLY A 227 6.81 -8.68 -5.92
C GLY A 227 5.34 -8.66 -5.54
N THR A 228 4.44 -8.61 -6.52
CA THR A 228 2.99 -8.62 -6.29
C THR A 228 2.56 -9.93 -5.66
N LEU A 229 3.02 -11.08 -6.18
CA LEU A 229 2.75 -12.39 -5.57
C LEU A 229 3.29 -12.46 -4.14
N GLN A 230 4.49 -11.94 -3.89
CA GLN A 230 5.04 -11.87 -2.54
C GLN A 230 4.17 -10.99 -1.62
N THR A 231 3.63 -9.89 -2.12
CA THR A 231 2.70 -9.01 -1.38
C THR A 231 1.43 -9.77 -0.99
N LEU A 232 0.82 -10.49 -1.95
CA LEU A 232 -0.41 -11.25 -1.73
C LEU A 232 -0.25 -12.45 -0.80
N THR A 233 0.94 -13.05 -0.75
CA THR A 233 1.24 -14.26 0.04
C THR A 233 1.94 -13.97 1.37
N SER A 234 2.29 -12.70 1.65
CA SER A 234 2.99 -12.35 2.89
C SER A 234 2.02 -12.06 4.03
N ASP A 235 2.31 -12.67 5.18
CA ASP A 235 1.70 -12.36 6.47
C ASP A 235 2.16 -11.02 7.07
N ASN A 236 3.18 -10.38 6.48
CA ASN A 236 3.71 -9.07 6.89
C ASN A 236 3.22 -7.92 6.01
N SER A 237 2.27 -8.17 5.11
CA SER A 237 1.63 -7.09 4.36
C SER A 237 0.81 -6.19 5.31
N TYR A 238 0.63 -4.93 4.93
CA TYR A 238 -0.13 -3.94 5.72
C TYR A 238 -1.56 -4.42 6.00
N VAL A 239 -2.15 -5.12 5.03
CA VAL A 239 -3.42 -5.84 5.19
C VAL A 239 -3.24 -7.26 4.67
N PRO A 240 -3.01 -8.25 5.55
CA PRO A 240 -2.78 -9.64 5.15
C PRO A 240 -3.95 -10.24 4.38
N VAL A 241 -3.68 -10.67 3.14
CA VAL A 241 -4.65 -11.35 2.25
C VAL A 241 -4.24 -12.79 1.92
N ASP A 242 -3.17 -13.29 2.53
CA ASP A 242 -2.57 -14.61 2.30
C ASP A 242 -3.53 -15.77 2.64
N LYS A 243 -4.45 -15.54 3.58
CA LYS A 243 -5.46 -16.52 4.01
C LYS A 243 -6.82 -16.30 3.37
N MET A 244 -6.97 -15.26 2.57
CA MET A 244 -8.25 -14.93 1.95
C MET A 244 -8.43 -15.66 0.62
N ALA A 245 -7.34 -16.00 -0.06
CA ALA A 245 -7.31 -16.85 -1.24
C ALA A 245 -5.98 -17.60 -1.35
N ASP A 246 -5.98 -18.73 -2.05
CA ASP A 246 -4.78 -19.55 -2.27
C ASP A 246 -3.97 -19.01 -3.47
N TRP A 247 -3.39 -17.82 -3.34
CA TRP A 247 -2.61 -17.16 -4.41
C TRP A 247 -1.45 -18.04 -4.92
N GLU A 248 -1.39 -18.30 -6.22
CA GLU A 248 -0.40 -19.20 -6.83
C GLU A 248 0.55 -18.47 -7.79
N ASP A 249 0.01 -17.61 -8.66
CA ASP A 249 0.78 -16.95 -9.71
C ASP A 249 0.29 -15.52 -9.96
N VAL A 250 1.17 -14.66 -10.48
CA VAL A 250 0.83 -13.31 -10.93
C VAL A 250 1.47 -13.04 -12.28
N THR A 251 0.74 -12.39 -13.17
CA THR A 251 1.28 -11.90 -14.45
C THR A 251 0.96 -10.43 -14.61
N CYS A 252 1.97 -9.63 -14.96
CA CYS A 252 1.82 -8.21 -15.29
C CYS A 252 2.19 -7.98 -16.75
N GLU A 253 1.51 -7.05 -17.43
CA GLU A 253 1.82 -6.75 -18.84
C GLU A 253 3.05 -5.83 -18.97
N ASP A 254 3.19 -4.89 -18.04
CA ASP A 254 4.21 -3.83 -18.06
C ASP A 254 5.09 -3.85 -16.80
N GLY A 255 6.26 -3.23 -16.92
CA GLY A 255 7.15 -2.96 -15.78
C GLY A 255 6.75 -1.69 -15.03
N LEU A 256 7.38 -1.45 -13.89
CA LEU A 256 7.04 -0.34 -13.00
C LEU A 256 8.24 0.56 -12.68
N ASP A 257 8.08 1.86 -12.85
CA ASP A 257 9.11 2.86 -12.56
C ASP A 257 8.74 3.69 -11.32
N PHE A 258 9.50 3.53 -10.24
CA PHE A 258 9.29 4.22 -8.96
C PHE A 258 9.64 5.72 -9.00
N ALA A 259 10.24 6.21 -10.10
CA ALA A 259 10.37 7.65 -10.32
C ALA A 259 9.04 8.32 -10.66
N GLN A 260 8.03 7.52 -11.06
CA GLN A 260 6.70 7.97 -11.43
C GLN A 260 5.67 7.24 -10.55
N PHE A 261 4.59 7.91 -10.19
CA PHE A 261 3.50 7.25 -9.48
C PHE A 261 2.45 6.77 -10.49
N GLU A 262 2.82 5.78 -11.29
CA GLU A 262 1.93 5.14 -12.27
C GLU A 262 1.52 3.75 -11.79
N THR A 263 0.37 3.29 -12.23
CA THR A 263 -0.13 1.94 -11.96
C THR A 263 0.16 1.01 -13.13
N VAL A 264 0.24 -0.28 -12.85
CA VAL A 264 0.24 -1.32 -13.87
C VAL A 264 -0.84 -2.34 -13.59
N ASP A 265 -1.45 -2.83 -14.67
CA ASP A 265 -2.44 -3.90 -14.62
C ASP A 265 -1.72 -5.25 -14.51
N CYS A 266 -2.14 -6.04 -13.52
CA CYS A 266 -1.70 -7.42 -13.33
C CYS A 266 -2.91 -8.33 -13.14
N ALA A 267 -2.69 -9.64 -13.28
CA ALA A 267 -3.68 -10.66 -12.96
C ALA A 267 -3.07 -11.67 -11.99
N ALA A 268 -3.74 -11.94 -10.88
CA ALA A 268 -3.42 -13.04 -9.99
C ALA A 268 -4.24 -14.27 -10.34
N THR A 269 -3.65 -15.45 -10.19
CA THR A 269 -4.36 -16.74 -10.25
C THR A 269 -4.20 -17.49 -8.95
N THR A 270 -5.29 -18.06 -8.45
CA THR A 270 -5.32 -18.91 -7.26
C THR A 270 -5.18 -20.39 -7.63
N ALA A 271 -4.88 -21.25 -6.65
CA ALA A 271 -4.65 -22.68 -6.84
C ALA A 271 -5.86 -23.45 -7.40
N ASP A 272 -7.07 -22.93 -7.26
CA ASP A 272 -8.30 -23.47 -7.86
C ASP A 272 -8.56 -22.97 -9.29
N GLY A 273 -7.72 -22.06 -9.79
CA GLY A 273 -7.77 -21.48 -11.13
C GLY A 273 -8.61 -20.22 -11.24
N THR A 274 -9.06 -19.63 -10.12
CA THR A 274 -9.75 -18.33 -10.12
C THR A 274 -8.77 -17.22 -10.46
N THR A 275 -9.21 -16.25 -11.27
CA THR A 275 -8.37 -15.12 -11.71
C THR A 275 -8.92 -13.82 -11.15
N TRP A 276 -8.02 -12.98 -10.65
CA TRP A 276 -8.32 -11.69 -10.05
C TRP A 276 -7.58 -10.59 -10.80
N ASP A 277 -8.28 -9.52 -11.15
CA ASP A 277 -7.65 -8.34 -11.73
C ASP A 277 -7.03 -7.50 -10.62
N LEU A 278 -5.80 -7.03 -10.87
CA LEU A 278 -5.00 -6.28 -9.92
C LEU A 278 -4.51 -4.97 -10.54
N VAL A 279 -4.45 -3.93 -9.72
CA VAL A 279 -3.79 -2.66 -10.05
C VAL A 279 -2.63 -2.47 -9.09
N VAL A 280 -1.41 -2.37 -9.61
CA VAL A 280 -0.19 -2.33 -8.80
C VAL A 280 0.49 -0.97 -8.94
N ALA A 281 0.75 -0.32 -7.81
CA ALA A 281 1.42 0.97 -7.74
C ALA A 281 2.69 0.89 -6.88
N PRO A 282 3.68 1.77 -7.11
CA PRO A 282 4.81 1.89 -6.22
C PRO A 282 4.35 2.52 -4.91
N GLY A 283 4.98 2.13 -3.79
CA GLY A 283 4.66 2.66 -2.48
C GLY A 283 5.89 2.77 -1.61
N THR A 284 6.30 3.99 -1.25
CA THR A 284 7.25 4.17 -0.14
C THR A 284 6.47 4.24 1.16
N TYR A 285 6.62 3.26 2.02
CA TYR A 285 5.94 3.23 3.31
C TYR A 285 6.67 4.02 4.39
N VAL A 286 6.03 4.19 5.54
CA VAL A 286 6.39 5.17 6.58
C VAL A 286 7.75 4.91 7.24
N ASP A 287 8.23 3.67 7.18
CA ASP A 287 9.58 3.24 7.59
C ASP A 287 10.65 3.49 6.51
N ASN A 288 10.26 4.10 5.39
CA ASN A 288 11.07 4.38 4.18
C ASN A 288 11.42 3.14 3.36
N ASP A 289 10.74 2.03 3.59
CA ASP A 289 10.87 0.88 2.72
C ASP A 289 10.07 1.12 1.44
N GLN A 290 10.77 1.00 0.31
CA GLN A 290 10.14 0.97 -0.99
C GLN A 290 9.39 -0.35 -1.13
N GLY A 291 8.24 -0.32 -1.78
CA GLY A 291 7.48 -1.52 -2.03
C GLY A 291 6.30 -1.32 -2.96
N LEU A 292 5.33 -2.20 -2.84
CA LEU A 292 4.17 -2.25 -3.72
C LEU A 292 2.90 -2.02 -2.92
N LEU A 293 2.01 -1.21 -3.49
CA LEU A 293 0.61 -1.10 -3.10
C LEU A 293 -0.20 -1.83 -4.17
N VAL A 294 -1.06 -2.76 -3.74
CA VAL A 294 -1.82 -3.62 -4.64
C VAL A 294 -3.30 -3.40 -4.38
N GLY A 295 -4.01 -2.90 -5.39
CA GLY A 295 -5.46 -2.91 -5.46
C GLY A 295 -5.96 -4.23 -6.06
N ILE A 296 -6.88 -4.87 -5.36
CA ILE A 296 -7.52 -6.14 -5.77
C ILE A 296 -8.95 -5.80 -6.18
N ASP A 297 -9.28 -5.95 -7.47
CA ASP A 297 -10.64 -5.76 -7.98
C ASP A 297 -11.51 -6.93 -7.55
N ARG A 298 -12.59 -6.62 -6.82
CA ARG A 298 -13.51 -7.62 -6.30
C ARG A 298 -14.61 -8.02 -7.28
N THR A 299 -14.76 -7.32 -8.39
CA THR A 299 -15.77 -7.64 -9.41
C THR A 299 -15.39 -8.84 -10.27
N SER A 300 -14.14 -9.28 -10.21
CA SER A 300 -13.63 -10.44 -10.96
C SER A 300 -14.02 -11.80 -10.35
N ASP A 301 -14.61 -11.83 -9.14
CA ASP A 301 -15.05 -13.05 -8.41
C ASP A 301 -16.52 -13.48 -8.72
N ASP A 302 -17.26 -12.75 -9.57
CA ASP A 302 -18.69 -12.98 -9.88
C ASP A 302 -18.98 -13.68 -11.23
#